data_AF-A0AA97E192-F1
#
_entry.id   AF-A0AA97E192-F1
#
_cell.length_a   1.000
_cell.length_b   1.000
_cell.length_c   1.000
_cell.angle_alpha   90.00
_cell.angle_beta   90.00
_cell.angle_gamma   90.00
#
_symmetry.space_group_name_H-M   'P 1'
#
loop_
_entity.id
_entity.type
_entity.pdbx_description
1 polymer ?
#
loop_
_entity_poly.entity_id
_entity_poly.type
_entity_poly.pdbx_seq_one_letter_code
_entity_poly.pdbx_strand_id
1 'polypeptide(L)' 'MTHYDKLAQQVMSRCDELGKISQSDENLDRRYLTPEHKQANQLVGEWMSQAGMKTLAR' A
#
# COMPACT_ATOMS: atom_id res chain seq x y z
N MET A 1 10.45 25.08 -3.72
CA MET A 1 9.79 23.77 -3.75
C MET A 1 10.85 22.76 -4.10
N THR A 2 11.14 21.83 -3.17
CA THR A 2 12.24 20.90 -3.38
C THR A 2 11.88 19.92 -4.50
N HIS A 3 12.89 19.36 -5.16
CA HIS A 3 12.70 18.41 -6.25
C HIS A 3 11.83 17.19 -5.86
N TYR A 4 11.66 16.95 -4.56
CA TYR A 4 11.01 15.76 -4.00
C TYR A 4 9.57 15.98 -3.51
N ASP A 5 9.03 17.21 -3.55
CA ASP A 5 7.72 17.51 -2.95
C ASP A 5 6.60 16.59 -3.52
N LYS A 6 6.66 16.29 -4.82
CA LYS A 6 5.72 15.35 -5.48
C LYS A 6 5.91 13.90 -5.02
N LEU A 7 7.15 13.46 -4.84
CA LEU A 7 7.47 12.11 -4.39
C LEU A 7 7.09 11.93 -2.92
N ALA A 8 7.32 12.93 -2.09
CA ALA A 8 6.87 12.96 -0.70
C ALA A 8 5.34 12.85 -0.62
N GLN A 9 4.62 13.64 -1.43
CA GLN A 9 3.16 13.57 -1.49
C GLN A 9 2.66 12.18 -1.93
N GLN A 10 3.33 11.57 -2.92
CA GLN A 10 2.99 10.23 -3.38
C GLN A 10 3.22 9.17 -2.30
N VAL A 11 4.33 9.26 -1.55
CA VAL A 11 4.62 8.34 -0.44
C VAL A 11 3.55 8.46 0.64
N MET A 12 3.24 9.69 1.07
CA MET A 12 2.22 9.90 2.11
C MET A 12 0.84 9.40 1.65
N SER A 13 0.44 9.69 0.40
CA SER A 13 -0.83 9.20 -0.15
C SER A 13 -0.91 7.68 -0.18
N ARG A 14 0.19 6.98 -0.49
CA ARG A 14 0.23 5.51 -0.49
C ARG A 14 0.19 4.95 0.93
N CYS A 15 0.82 5.61 1.90
CA CYS A 15 0.70 5.24 3.31
C CYS A 15 -0.76 5.34 3.77
N ASP A 16 -1.47 6.41 3.42
CA ASP A 16 -2.88 6.59 3.75
C ASP A 16 -3.77 5.53 3.10
N GLU A 17 -3.56 5.26 1.81
CA GLU A 17 -4.33 4.26 1.07
C GLU A 17 -4.09 2.85 1.61
N LEU A 18 -2.82 2.50 1.86
CA LEU A 18 -2.47 1.21 2.45
C LEU A 18 -3.04 1.11 3.87
N GLY A 19 -2.94 2.15 4.69
CA GLY A 19 -3.37 2.16 6.09
C GLY A 19 -4.86 1.83 6.29
N LYS A 20 -5.72 2.17 5.31
CA LYS A 20 -7.15 1.85 5.32
C LYS A 20 -7.46 0.36 5.30
N ILE A 21 -6.51 -0.48 4.88
CA ILE A 21 -6.66 -1.93 4.86
C ILE A 21 -6.27 -2.48 6.24
N SER A 22 -7.17 -2.33 7.22
CA SER A 22 -6.95 -2.68 8.62
C SER A 22 -8.18 -3.39 9.21
N GLN A 23 -7.95 -4.27 10.18
CA GLN A 23 -9.00 -4.90 10.99
C GLN A 23 -9.52 -3.98 12.10
N SER A 24 -8.70 -2.99 12.50
CA SER A 24 -9.00 -2.02 13.54
C SER A 24 -9.15 -0.63 12.94
N ASP A 25 -10.14 0.11 13.43
CA ASP A 25 -10.38 1.51 13.08
C ASP A 25 -9.52 2.49 13.92
N GLU A 26 -8.93 2.02 15.02
CA GLU A 26 -8.16 2.86 15.96
C GLU A 26 -6.64 2.77 15.73
N ASN A 27 -6.17 1.63 15.23
CA ASN A 27 -4.76 1.34 15.01
C ASN A 27 -4.57 0.50 13.75
N LEU A 28 -3.34 0.45 13.24
CA LEU A 28 -3.02 -0.47 12.16
C LEU A 28 -2.98 -1.91 12.71
N ASP A 29 -3.97 -2.73 12.33
CA ASP A 29 -3.99 -4.17 12.58
C ASP A 29 -4.17 -4.91 11.25
N ARG A 30 -3.13 -5.61 10.82
CA ARG A 30 -3.13 -6.42 9.60
C ARG A 30 -2.30 -7.66 9.84
N ARG A 31 -2.93 -8.72 10.33
CA ARG A 31 -2.23 -9.95 10.71
C ARG A 31 -1.98 -10.83 9.50
N TYR A 32 -1.03 -11.75 9.66
CA TYR A 32 -0.66 -12.68 8.60
C TYR A 32 -1.86 -13.55 8.18
N LEU A 33 -2.04 -13.72 6.87
CA LEU A 33 -3.10 -14.52 6.22
C LEU A 33 -4.55 -14.09 6.49
N THR A 34 -4.78 -12.87 6.98
CA THR A 34 -6.14 -12.30 7.03
C THR A 34 -6.57 -11.75 5.66
N PRO A 35 -7.88 -11.47 5.45
CA PRO A 35 -8.35 -10.80 4.26
C PRO A 35 -7.64 -9.47 3.98
N GLU A 36 -7.35 -8.69 5.02
CA GLU A 36 -6.66 -7.40 4.96
C GLU A 36 -5.21 -7.58 4.48
N HIS A 37 -4.52 -8.62 4.94
CA HIS A 37 -3.19 -8.96 4.44
C HIS A 37 -3.21 -9.32 2.95
N LYS A 38 -4.20 -10.09 2.50
CA LYS A 38 -4.37 -10.40 1.07
C LYS A 38 -4.63 -9.12 0.26
N GLN A 39 -5.57 -8.28 0.70
CA GLN A 39 -5.92 -7.02 0.02
C GLN A 39 -4.72 -6.06 -0.06
N ALA A 40 -3.95 -5.93 1.02
CA ALA A 40 -2.74 -5.12 1.03
C ALA A 40 -1.70 -5.62 0.03
N ASN A 41 -1.48 -6.94 -0.05
CA ASN A 41 -0.56 -7.53 -1.02
C ASN A 41 -1.03 -7.32 -2.46
N GLN A 42 -2.34 -7.35 -2.72
CA GLN A 42 -2.91 -7.03 -4.04
C GLN A 42 -2.64 -5.56 -4.40
N LEU A 43 -2.99 -4.62 -3.51
CA LEU A 43 -2.78 -3.19 -3.73
C LEU A 43 -1.31 -2.85 -4.00
N VAL A 44 -0.40 -3.36 -3.17
CA VAL A 44 1.05 -3.15 -3.36
C VAL A 44 1.53 -3.83 -4.65
N GLY A 45 1.00 -5.01 -4.97
CA GLY A 45 1.28 -5.70 -6.23
C GLY A 45 0.89 -4.90 -7.46
N GLU A 46 -0.23 -4.18 -7.43
CA GLU A 46 -0.66 -3.26 -8.49
C GLU A 46 0.32 -2.09 -8.63
N TRP A 47 0.71 -1.44 -7.53
CA TRP A 47 1.70 -0.36 -7.57
C TRP A 47 3.05 -0.81 -8.09
N MET A 48 3.48 -2.01 -7.70
CA MET A 48 4.71 -2.62 -8.20
C MET A 48 4.63 -2.85 -9.71
N SER A 49 3.51 -3.37 -10.19
CA SER A 49 3.28 -3.61 -11.62
C SER A 49 3.26 -2.30 -12.42
N GLN A 50 2.62 -1.26 -11.90
CA GLN A 50 2.63 0.10 -12.49
C GLN A 50 4.04 0.70 -12.55
N ALA A 51 4.91 0.36 -11.60
CA ALA A 51 6.32 0.74 -11.60
C ALA A 51 7.21 -0.16 -12.49
N GLY A 52 6.63 -1.07 -13.26
CA GLY A 52 7.35 -1.96 -14.17
C GLY A 52 7.98 -3.20 -13.50
N MET A 53 7.66 -3.48 -12.24
CA MET A 53 8.13 -4.67 -11.55
C MET A 53 7.23 -5.88 -11.88
N LYS A 54 7.83 -7.07 -11.94
CA LYS A 54 7.09 -8.33 -12.06
C LYS A 54 6.59 -8.77 -10.70
N THR A 55 5.28 -8.93 -10.55
CA THR A 55 4.66 -9.46 -9.34
C THR A 55 4.13 -10.87 -9.58
N LEU A 56 4.00 -11.66 -8.51
CA LEU A 56 3.48 -13.03 -8.57
C LEU A 56 1.96 -13.09 -8.29
N ALA A 57 1.29 -11.94 -8.18
CA ALA A 57 -0.14 -11.87 -7.92
C ALA A 57 -0.91 -12.25 -9.19
N ARG A 58 -1.47 -13.47 -9.20
CA ARG A 58 -2.60 -13.87 -10.04
C ARG A 58 -3.71 -14.36 -9.13
#